data_AF-A0A962IPC6-F1
#
_entry.id   AF-A0A962IPC6-F1
#
_cell.length_a   1.000
_cell.length_b   1.000
_cell.length_c   1.000
_cell.angle_alpha   90.00
_cell.angle_beta   90.00
_cell.angle_gamma   90.00
#
_symmetry.space_group_name_H-M   'P 1'
#
loop_
_entity.id
_entity.type
_entity.pdbx_description
1 polymer ?
#
loop_
_entity_poly.entity_id
_entity_poly.type
_entity_poly.pdbx_seq_one_letter_code
_entity_poly.pdbx_strand_id
1 'polypeptide(L)'
;MTQPRDTQEARWQAEAEQAERDRRDTPMTPPVDHYRLVIRALQRPLPQALPADFPAQVLARVALTERRSAVDDALVTGLLVALALAGLILTWPYLQPLLAQLQTLPAAAALSDGLAGAARTIPWTPLIAAAASVIAALGIERGLL
;
A
#
# COMPACT_ATOMS: atom_id res chain seq x y z
N MET A 1 10.36 -4.19 -18.45
CA MET A 1 10.10 -5.64 -18.34
C MET A 1 8.68 -5.79 -17.83
N THR A 2 7.71 -5.95 -18.72
CA THR A 2 6.30 -6.19 -18.36
C THR A 2 6.17 -7.54 -17.67
N GLN A 3 5.41 -7.59 -16.59
CA GLN A 3 5.39 -8.68 -15.64
C GLN A 3 4.62 -9.87 -16.24
N PRO A 4 5.04 -11.14 -16.03
CA PRO A 4 4.38 -12.30 -16.62
C PRO A 4 2.88 -12.41 -16.29
N ARG A 5 2.44 -11.78 -15.20
CA ARG A 5 1.05 -11.69 -14.77
C ARG A 5 0.18 -10.89 -15.76
N ASP A 6 0.70 -9.77 -16.27
CA ASP A 6 0.00 -8.91 -17.24
C ASP A 6 -0.32 -9.69 -18.52
N THR A 7 0.58 -10.60 -18.92
CA THR A 7 0.39 -11.43 -20.12
C THR A 7 -0.66 -12.51 -19.93
N GLN A 8 -0.83 -13.01 -18.70
CA GLN A 8 -1.84 -14.02 -18.39
C GLN A 8 -3.23 -13.39 -18.26
N GLU A 9 -3.32 -12.23 -17.61
CA GLU A 9 -4.56 -11.46 -17.49
C GLU A 9 -5.08 -11.03 -18.88
N ALA A 10 -4.17 -10.56 -19.77
CA ALA A 10 -4.52 -10.22 -21.15
C ALA A 10 -5.06 -11.43 -21.94
N ARG A 11 -4.53 -12.64 -21.69
CA ARG A 11 -5.04 -13.86 -22.34
C ARG A 11 -6.45 -14.20 -21.90
N TRP A 12 -6.74 -14.12 -20.59
CA TRP A 12 -8.08 -14.38 -20.08
C TRP A 12 -9.11 -13.37 -20.59
N GLN A 13 -8.72 -12.11 -20.73
CA GLN A 13 -9.58 -11.08 -21.33
C GLN A 13 -9.87 -11.39 -22.81
N ALA A 14 -8.85 -11.70 -23.61
CA ALA A 14 -9.03 -12.03 -25.02
C ALA A 14 -9.92 -13.27 -25.22
N GLU A 15 -9.75 -14.28 -24.36
CA GLU A 15 -10.56 -15.49 -24.37
C GLU A 15 -12.03 -15.20 -23.99
N ALA A 16 -12.27 -14.31 -23.02
CA ALA A 16 -13.61 -13.85 -22.65
C ALA A 16 -14.30 -13.07 -23.78
N GLU A 17 -13.59 -12.17 -24.45
CA GLU A 17 -14.11 -11.41 -25.59
C GLU A 17 -14.51 -12.33 -26.75
N GLN A 18 -13.66 -13.31 -27.06
CA GLN A 18 -13.93 -14.28 -28.12
C GLN A 18 -15.14 -15.17 -27.76
N ALA A 19 -15.22 -15.64 -26.52
CA ALA A 19 -16.35 -16.45 -26.06
C ALA A 19 -17.69 -15.70 -26.13
N GLU A 20 -17.69 -14.38 -25.87
CA GLU A 20 -18.90 -13.57 -25.95
C GLU A 20 -19.30 -13.27 -27.41
N ARG A 21 -18.34 -13.04 -28.31
CA ARG A 21 -18.59 -12.95 -29.76
C ARG A 21 -19.19 -14.23 -30.32
N ASP A 22 -18.69 -15.37 -29.86
CA ASP A 22 -19.13 -16.70 -30.28
C ASP A 22 -20.43 -17.15 -29.59
N ARG A 23 -21.02 -16.32 -28.71
CA ARG A 23 -22.22 -16.62 -27.91
C ARG A 23 -22.17 -17.98 -27.21
N ARG A 24 -20.99 -18.38 -26.71
CA ARG A 24 -20.84 -19.65 -25.99
C ARG A 24 -21.43 -19.52 -24.59
N ASP A 25 -22.56 -20.15 -24.31
CA ASP A 25 -23.17 -20.12 -22.97
C ASP A 25 -22.60 -21.17 -21.99
N THR A 26 -21.57 -21.91 -22.41
CA THR A 26 -20.90 -22.88 -21.55
C THR A 26 -20.00 -22.16 -20.52
N PRO A 27 -20.04 -22.57 -19.23
CA PRO A 27 -19.14 -22.04 -18.21
C PRO A 27 -17.68 -22.36 -18.56
N MET A 28 -16.80 -21.38 -18.39
CA MET A 28 -15.37 -21.46 -18.71
C MET A 28 -14.56 -21.56 -17.42
N THR A 29 -13.28 -21.17 -17.44
CA THR A 29 -12.49 -21.04 -16.22
C THR A 29 -12.99 -19.85 -15.39
N PRO A 30 -12.92 -19.90 -14.05
CA PRO A 30 -13.40 -18.82 -13.19
C PRO A 30 -12.88 -17.41 -13.53
N PRO A 31 -11.60 -17.23 -13.93
CA PRO A 31 -11.10 -15.92 -14.34
C PRO A 31 -11.76 -15.40 -15.63
N VAL A 32 -11.93 -16.27 -16.63
CA VAL A 32 -12.54 -15.92 -17.92
C VAL A 32 -14.03 -15.59 -17.73
N ASP A 33 -14.76 -16.36 -16.93
CA ASP A 33 -16.17 -16.08 -16.63
C ASP A 33 -16.34 -14.72 -15.92
N HIS A 34 -15.40 -14.33 -15.06
CA HIS A 34 -15.41 -13.01 -14.44
C HIS A 34 -15.29 -11.89 -15.49
N TYR A 35 -14.34 -12.00 -16.42
CA TYR A 35 -14.20 -11.03 -17.51
C TYR A 35 -15.43 -10.99 -18.42
N ARG A 36 -16.05 -12.15 -18.71
CA ARG A 36 -17.29 -12.20 -19.48
C ARG A 36 -18.45 -11.46 -18.81
N LEU A 37 -18.60 -11.57 -17.49
CA LEU A 37 -19.61 -10.83 -16.74
C LEU A 37 -19.41 -9.32 -16.86
N VAL A 38 -18.17 -8.85 -16.80
CA VAL A 38 -17.83 -7.43 -16.99
C VAL A 38 -18.19 -6.98 -18.40
N ILE A 39 -17.81 -7.74 -19.43
CA ILE A 39 -18.15 -7.43 -20.83
C ILE A 39 -19.67 -7.34 -21.01
N ARG A 40 -20.43 -8.29 -20.47
CA ARG A 40 -21.90 -8.26 -20.50
C ARG A 40 -22.49 -7.07 -19.75
N ALA A 41 -21.90 -6.70 -18.62
CA ALA A 41 -22.33 -5.53 -17.86
C ALA A 41 -22.09 -4.22 -18.63
N LEU A 42 -20.97 -4.11 -19.35
CA LEU A 42 -20.64 -2.96 -20.20
C LEU A 42 -21.53 -2.85 -21.44
N GLN A 43 -21.95 -3.98 -22.01
CA GLN A 43 -22.83 -4.01 -23.18
C GLN A 43 -24.31 -3.79 -22.84
N ARG A 44 -24.71 -3.90 -21.57
CA ARG A 44 -26.08 -3.64 -21.15
C ARG A 44 -26.38 -2.14 -21.23
N PRO A 45 -27.54 -1.74 -21.78
CA PRO A 45 -27.95 -0.35 -21.75
C PRO A 45 -28.04 0.12 -20.31
N LEU A 46 -27.43 1.27 -20.02
CA LEU A 46 -27.52 1.87 -18.69
C LEU A 46 -29.00 2.18 -18.38
N PRO A 47 -29.45 1.95 -17.14
CA PRO A 47 -30.79 2.34 -16.73
C PRO A 47 -30.95 3.87 -16.90
N GLN A 48 -32.11 4.31 -17.42
CA GLN A 48 -32.39 5.73 -17.70
C GLN A 48 -32.30 6.63 -16.47
N ALA A 49 -32.42 6.06 -15.27
CA ALA A 49 -32.18 6.74 -14.01
C ALA A 49 -31.37 5.83 -13.09
N LEU A 50 -30.22 6.30 -12.62
CA LEU A 50 -29.50 5.65 -11.53
C LEU A 50 -30.08 6.12 -10.19
N PRO A 51 -30.18 5.24 -9.17
CA PRO A 51 -30.53 5.65 -7.82
C PRO A 51 -29.58 6.73 -7.31
N ALA A 52 -30.10 7.69 -6.55
CA ALA A 52 -29.29 8.77 -5.96
C ALA A 52 -28.15 8.22 -5.07
N ASP A 53 -28.35 7.06 -4.46
CA ASP A 53 -27.39 6.40 -3.56
C ASP A 53 -26.37 5.51 -4.29
N PHE A 54 -26.44 5.39 -5.62
CA PHE A 54 -25.50 4.57 -6.39
C PHE A 54 -24.03 4.92 -6.12
N PRO A 55 -23.62 6.20 -6.06
CA PRO A 55 -22.23 6.55 -5.74
C PRO A 55 -21.82 6.06 -4.34
N ALA A 56 -22.71 6.21 -3.35
CA ALA A 56 -22.45 5.76 -1.99
C ALA A 56 -22.29 4.24 -1.89
N GLN A 57 -23.11 3.48 -2.63
CA GLN A 57 -23.02 2.02 -2.69
C GLN A 57 -21.75 1.53 -3.38
N VAL A 58 -21.32 2.21 -4.45
CA VAL A 58 -20.05 1.90 -5.13
C VAL A 58 -18.87 2.18 -4.21
N LEU A 59 -18.84 3.35 -3.56
CA LEU A 59 -17.78 3.70 -2.60
C LEU A 59 -17.68 2.70 -1.44
N ALA A 60 -18.82 2.26 -0.90
CA ALA A 60 -18.85 1.26 0.16
C ALA A 60 -18.25 -0.09 -0.29
N ARG A 61 -18.47 -0.52 -1.54
CA ARG A 61 -17.90 -1.77 -2.08
C ARG A 61 -16.42 -1.66 -2.40
N VAL A 62 -15.97 -0.51 -2.87
CA VAL A 62 -14.53 -0.26 -3.12
C VAL A 62 -13.78 -0.26 -1.80
N ALA A 63 -14.29 0.42 -0.77
CA ALA A 63 -13.69 0.47 0.56
C ALA A 63 -13.51 -0.93 1.19
N LEU A 64 -14.42 -1.87 0.92
CA LEU A 64 -14.31 -3.25 1.39
C LEU A 64 -13.23 -4.06 0.64
N THR A 65 -12.98 -3.73 -0.63
CA THR A 65 -11.96 -4.40 -1.46
C THR A 65 -10.55 -3.91 -1.10
N GLU A 66 -10.42 -2.62 -0.79
CA GLU A 66 -9.16 -1.97 -0.41
C GLU A 66 -8.59 -2.51 0.91
N ARG A 67 -9.45 -3.00 1.81
CA ARG A 67 -9.01 -3.70 3.04
C ARG A 67 -8.10 -4.90 2.78
N ARG A 68 -8.22 -5.55 1.61
CA ARG A 68 -7.34 -6.66 1.24
C ARG A 68 -5.94 -6.18 0.85
N SER A 69 -5.82 -4.98 0.28
CA SER A 69 -4.53 -4.33 -0.03
C SER A 69 -3.84 -3.81 1.22
N ALA A 70 -4.61 -3.33 2.21
CA ALA A 70 -4.06 -2.77 3.45
C ALA A 70 -3.21 -3.79 4.25
N VAL A 71 -3.54 -5.08 4.19
CA VAL A 71 -2.74 -6.14 4.84
C VAL A 71 -1.41 -6.36 4.14
N ASP A 72 -1.41 -6.39 2.80
CA ASP A 72 -0.20 -6.54 2.01
C ASP A 72 0.71 -5.31 2.17
N ASP A 73 0.15 -4.10 2.13
CA ASP A 73 0.89 -2.85 2.37
C ASP A 73 1.44 -2.78 3.79
N ALA A 74 0.68 -3.21 4.78
CA ALA A 74 1.14 -3.32 6.16
C ALA A 74 2.31 -4.30 6.31
N LEU A 75 2.28 -5.42 5.60
CA LEU A 75 3.32 -6.43 5.65
C LEU A 75 4.60 -5.92 4.98
N VAL A 76 4.48 -5.29 3.81
CA VAL A 76 5.59 -4.64 3.10
C VAL A 76 6.19 -3.53 3.95
N THR A 77 5.35 -2.68 4.55
CA THR A 77 5.81 -1.59 5.42
C THR A 77 6.52 -2.12 6.65
N GLY A 78 5.95 -3.13 7.32
CA GLY A 78 6.59 -3.78 8.46
C GLY A 78 7.94 -4.41 8.11
N LEU A 79 8.02 -5.07 6.96
CA LEU A 79 9.26 -5.65 6.44
C LEU A 79 10.32 -4.57 6.17
N LEU A 80 9.95 -3.46 5.53
CA LEU A 80 10.86 -2.35 5.26
C LEU A 80 11.38 -1.71 6.56
N VAL A 81 10.52 -1.53 7.56
CA VAL A 81 10.92 -1.01 8.87
C VAL A 81 11.88 -1.98 9.57
N ALA A 82 11.58 -3.27 9.57
CA ALA A 82 12.45 -4.29 10.15
C ALA A 82 13.81 -4.33 9.44
N LEU A 83 13.82 -4.22 8.11
CA LEU A 83 15.05 -4.21 7.31
C LEU A 83 15.88 -2.94 7.57
N ALA A 84 15.24 -1.78 7.70
CA ALA A 84 15.90 -0.53 8.05
C ALA A 84 16.54 -0.61 9.45
N LEU A 85 15.81 -1.14 10.44
CA LEU A 85 16.34 -1.35 11.79
C LEU A 85 17.50 -2.35 11.80
N ALA A 86 17.37 -3.47 11.10
CA ALA A 86 18.45 -4.45 10.97
C ALA A 86 19.69 -3.83 10.32
N GLY A 87 19.50 -3.08 9.22
CA GLY A 87 20.57 -2.33 8.57
C GLY A 87 21.25 -1.34 9.51
N LEU A 88 20.47 -0.59 10.30
CA LEU A 88 21.00 0.33 11.29
C LEU A 88 21.83 -0.40 12.36
N ILE A 89 21.32 -1.50 12.91
CA ILE A 89 22.02 -2.29 13.94
C ILE A 89 23.32 -2.87 13.40
N LEU A 90 23.32 -3.44 12.19
CA LEU A 90 24.51 -4.02 11.58
C LEU A 90 25.56 -2.96 11.20
N THR A 91 25.12 -1.78 10.76
CA THR A 91 26.02 -0.70 10.32
C THR A 91 26.49 0.19 11.47
N TRP A 92 25.80 0.16 12.63
CA TRP A 92 26.14 0.93 13.83
C TRP A 92 27.63 0.88 14.24
N PRO A 93 28.28 -0.29 14.36
CA PRO A 93 29.70 -0.34 14.74
C PRO A 93 30.64 0.29 13.69
N TYR A 94 30.25 0.30 12.41
CA TYR A 94 31.03 0.92 11.34
C TYR A 94 30.79 2.43 11.24
N LEU A 95 29.61 2.89 11.65
CA LEU A 95 29.23 4.30 11.70
C LEU A 95 29.94 5.05 12.85
N GLN A 96 30.21 4.38 13.98
CA GLN A 96 30.88 4.99 15.13
C GLN A 96 32.20 5.71 14.81
N PRO A 97 33.19 5.09 14.14
CA PRO A 97 34.46 5.76 13.84
C PRO A 97 34.27 6.92 12.86
N LEU A 98 33.33 6.79 11.92
CA LEU A 98 33.00 7.85 10.96
C LEU A 98 32.34 9.04 11.65
N LEU A 99 31.43 8.79 12.60
CA LEU A 99 30.83 9.81 13.46
C LEU A 99 31.87 10.50 14.34
N ALA A 100 32.82 9.74 14.91
CA ALA A 100 33.91 10.31 15.69
C ALA A 100 34.84 11.19 14.84
N GLN A 101 35.14 10.80 13.60
CA GLN A 101 35.89 11.64 12.64
C GLN A 101 35.10 12.87 12.20
N LEU A 102 33.78 12.77 12.09
CA LEU A 102 32.95 13.93 11.81
C LEU A 102 32.96 14.91 12.98
N GLN A 103 32.93 14.44 14.22
CA GLN A 103 32.95 15.30 15.41
C GLN A 103 34.23 16.13 15.57
N THR A 104 35.35 15.73 14.95
CA THR A 104 36.59 16.52 14.98
C THR A 104 36.60 17.66 13.96
N LEU A 105 35.63 17.71 13.02
CA LEU A 105 35.47 18.83 12.10
C LEU A 105 34.70 19.98 12.79
N PRO A 106 35.24 21.21 12.78
CA PRO A 106 34.60 22.36 13.43
C PRO A 106 33.23 22.70 12.81
N ALA A 107 33.02 22.38 11.53
CA ALA A 107 31.73 22.52 10.85
C ALA A 107 30.67 21.52 11.36
N ALA A 108 31.09 20.32 11.77
CA ALA A 108 30.18 19.31 12.29
C ALA A 108 29.74 19.62 13.72
N ALA A 109 30.60 20.22 14.55
CA ALA A 109 30.24 20.71 15.87
C ALA A 109 29.16 21.81 15.81
N ALA A 110 29.31 22.77 14.89
CA ALA A 110 28.29 23.80 14.65
C ALA A 110 26.96 23.20 14.16
N LEU A 111 27.02 22.16 13.32
CA LEU A 111 25.85 21.47 12.79
C LEU A 111 25.17 20.60 13.85
N SER A 112 25.94 19.92 14.71
CA SER A 112 25.43 19.10 15.81
C SER A 112 24.80 19.96 16.91
N ASP A 113 25.40 21.11 17.24
CA ASP A 113 24.82 22.06 18.19
C ASP A 113 23.54 22.69 17.63
N GLY A 114 23.51 22.99 16.33
CA GLY A 114 22.30 23.43 15.62
C GLY A 114 21.19 22.38 15.62
N LEU A 115 21.53 21.11 15.33
CA LEU A 115 20.58 19.98 15.38
C LEU A 115 20.12 19.64 16.79
N ALA A 116 20.99 19.71 17.78
CA ALA A 116 20.65 19.48 19.19
C ALA A 116 19.77 20.61 19.74
N GLY A 117 20.03 21.85 19.31
CA GLY A 117 19.16 23.00 19.58
C GLY A 117 17.80 22.85 18.93
N ALA A 118 17.76 22.49 17.64
CA ALA A 118 16.51 22.20 16.93
C ALA A 118 15.74 21.06 17.58
N ALA A 119 16.42 19.97 17.96
CA ALA A 119 15.82 18.84 18.67
C ALA A 119 15.22 19.25 20.02
N ARG A 120 15.78 20.23 20.75
CA ARG A 120 15.12 20.73 21.98
C ARG A 120 13.85 21.53 21.72
N THR A 121 13.75 22.17 20.56
CA THR A 121 12.56 22.95 20.17
C THR A 121 11.46 22.11 19.54
N ILE A 122 11.80 20.91 19.06
CA ILE A 122 10.81 19.98 18.52
C ILE A 122 9.98 19.45 19.70
N PRO A 123 8.65 19.62 19.67
CA PRO A 123 7.78 19.04 20.69
C PRO A 123 7.70 17.53 20.43
N TRP A 124 8.64 16.78 21.01
CA TRP A 124 8.70 15.32 20.86
C TRP A 124 7.45 14.63 21.41
N THR A 125 6.82 15.21 22.43
CA THR A 125 5.60 14.67 23.06
C THR A 125 4.43 14.49 22.10
N PRO A 126 3.97 15.49 21.31
CA PRO A 126 2.93 15.28 20.32
C PRO A 126 3.36 14.37 19.16
N LEU A 127 4.65 14.34 18.80
CA LEU A 127 5.17 13.45 17.75
C LEU A 127 5.13 11.97 18.19
N ILE A 128 5.57 11.69 19.41
CA ILE A 128 5.51 10.36 20.01
C ILE A 128 4.05 9.96 20.26
N ALA A 129 3.19 10.89 20.70
CA ALA A 129 1.77 10.63 20.87
C ALA A 129 1.07 10.33 19.54
N ALA A 130 1.41 11.06 18.47
CA ALA A 130 0.92 10.78 17.12
C ALA A 130 1.39 9.41 16.63
N ALA A 131 2.68 9.09 16.77
CA ALA A 131 3.22 7.78 16.41
C ALA A 131 2.55 6.65 17.22
N ALA A 132 2.37 6.83 18.53
CA ALA A 132 1.69 5.87 19.39
C ALA A 132 0.20 5.71 19.01
N SER A 133 -0.50 6.80 18.65
CA SER A 133 -1.88 6.73 18.20
C SER A 133 -2.04 5.99 16.87
N VAL A 134 -1.09 6.15 15.95
CA VAL A 134 -1.07 5.42 14.67
C VAL A 134 -0.82 3.93 14.93
N ILE A 135 0.12 3.60 15.83
CA ILE A 135 0.39 2.20 16.22
C ILE A 135 -0.81 1.59 16.94
N ALA A 136 -1.47 2.33 17.84
CA ALA A 136 -2.64 1.87 18.56
C ALA A 136 -3.84 1.67 17.63
N ALA A 137 -4.08 2.59 16.69
CA ALA A 137 -5.11 2.46 15.67
C ALA A 137 -4.87 1.22 14.79
N LEU A 138 -3.63 0.99 14.37
CA LEU A 138 -3.21 -0.22 13.66
C LEU A 138 -3.40 -1.50 14.51
N GLY A 139 -3.23 -1.42 15.83
CA GLY A 139 -3.45 -2.54 16.75
C GLY A 139 -4.93 -2.91 16.89
N ILE A 140 -5.80 -1.90 17.02
CA ILE A 140 -7.26 -2.07 17.13
C ILE A 140 -7.83 -2.61 15.81
N GLU A 141 -7.39 -2.08 14.66
CA GLU A 141 -7.82 -2.59 13.35
C GLU A 141 -7.42 -4.06 13.12
N ARG A 142 -6.38 -4.54 13.80
CA ARG A 142 -5.88 -5.93 13.74
C ARG A 142 -6.49 -6.85 14.79
N GLY A 143 -7.34 -6.35 15.69
CA GLY A 143 -7.95 -7.14 16.78
C GLY A 143 -6.94 -7.67 17.81
N LEU A 144 -5.79 -6.99 17.94
CA LEU A 144 -4.73 -7.33 18.89
C LEU A 144 -4.91 -6.68 20.27
N LEU A 145 -5.88 -5.76 20.38
CA LEU A 145 -6.30 -5.01 21.56
C LEU A 145 -7.83 -5.00 21.60
#